data_AF-A0A3N8R076-F1
#
_entry.id   AF-A0A3N8R076-F1
#
_cell.length_a   1.000
_cell.length_b   1.000
_cell.length_c   1.000
_cell.angle_alpha   90.00
_cell.angle_beta   90.00
_cell.angle_gamma   90.00
#
_symmetry.space_group_name_H-M   'P 1'
#
loop_
_entity.id
_entity.type
_entity.pdbx_description
1 polymer ?
#
loop_
_entity_poly.entity_id
_entity_poly.type
_entity_poly.pdbx_seq_one_letter_code
_entity_poly.pdbx_strand_id
1 'polypeptide(L)'
;MRPDTRHVITAGSLALTLDDAGRLCSFDFYTNADHWQKADPAPPIPVSPHTPSFSAAFDALGRASVREPAVAYDDAARCLSLIWQDDASIRYAIAPNLSVAAAPDGNLARIDLGGIAPI
;
A
#
# COMPACT_ATOMS: atom_id res chain seq x y z
N MET A 1 -12.86 17.78 23.00
CA MET A 1 -12.30 16.70 22.16
C MET A 1 -11.25 17.33 21.26
N ARG A 2 -10.00 16.84 21.28
CA ARG A 2 -9.06 17.18 20.21
C ARG A 2 -9.58 16.51 18.92
N PRO A 3 -9.50 17.15 17.75
CA PRO A 3 -9.75 16.46 16.50
C PRO A 3 -8.75 15.31 16.38
N ASP A 4 -9.23 14.10 16.09
CA ASP A 4 -8.36 12.97 15.78
C ASP A 4 -7.48 13.38 14.60
N THR A 5 -6.16 13.39 14.83
CA THR A 5 -5.23 13.87 13.82
C THR A 5 -5.00 12.71 12.85
N ARG A 6 -5.48 12.87 11.62
CA ARG A 6 -5.28 11.86 10.59
C ARG A 6 -3.99 12.15 9.84
N HIS A 7 -3.16 11.13 9.71
CA HIS A 7 -1.94 11.22 8.91
C HIS A 7 -2.19 10.67 7.51
N VAL A 8 -1.55 11.25 6.50
CA VAL A 8 -1.70 10.81 5.10
C VAL A 8 -0.33 10.61 4.44
N ILE A 9 -0.06 9.42 3.91
CA ILE A 9 1.10 9.15 3.07
C ILE A 9 0.65 9.16 1.61
N THR A 10 1.28 9.99 0.76
CA THR A 10 1.00 10.02 -0.68
C THR A 10 2.21 9.62 -1.51
N ALA A 11 1.97 8.81 -2.54
CA ALA A 11 2.99 8.34 -3.46
C ALA A 11 2.46 8.35 -4.90
N GLY A 12 2.72 9.44 -5.64
CA GLY A 12 2.11 9.63 -6.96
C GLY A 12 0.57 9.63 -6.85
N SER A 13 -0.07 8.60 -7.43
CA SER A 13 -1.52 8.43 -7.46
C SER A 13 -2.10 7.62 -6.29
N LEU A 14 -1.26 7.23 -5.31
CA LEU A 14 -1.65 6.52 -4.10
C LEU A 14 -1.76 7.47 -2.89
N ALA A 15 -2.76 7.25 -2.03
CA ALA A 15 -2.90 7.84 -0.70
C ALA A 15 -3.24 6.78 0.36
N LEU A 16 -2.60 6.87 1.52
CA LEU A 16 -2.85 6.04 2.71
C LEU A 16 -3.21 6.93 3.88
N THR A 17 -4.33 6.68 4.56
CA THR A 17 -4.70 7.41 5.78
C THR A 17 -4.40 6.55 7.00
N LEU A 18 -3.72 7.12 8.00
CA LEU A 18 -3.40 6.48 9.27
C LEU A 18 -4.06 7.18 10.47
N ASP A 19 -4.26 6.42 11.54
CA ASP A 19 -4.61 6.99 12.85
C ASP A 19 -3.40 7.61 13.57
N ASP A 20 -3.64 8.16 14.76
CA ASP A 20 -2.62 8.76 15.63
C ASP A 20 -1.54 7.74 16.06
N ALA A 21 -1.84 6.44 16.01
CA ALA A 21 -0.91 5.35 16.33
C ALA A 21 -0.16 4.83 15.09
N GLY A 22 -0.36 5.44 13.92
CA GLY A 22 0.27 5.04 12.65
C GLY A 22 -0.39 3.85 11.98
N ARG A 23 -1.56 3.40 12.43
CA ARG A 23 -2.27 2.23 11.89
C ARG A 23 -3.08 2.60 10.66
N LEU A 24 -3.09 1.74 9.64
CA LEU A 24 -3.83 1.97 8.41
C LEU A 24 -5.34 2.01 8.63
N CYS A 25 -5.97 3.14 8.26
CA CYS A 25 -7.41 3.36 8.33
C CYS A 25 -8.09 3.39 6.96
N SER A 26 -7.44 3.98 5.95
CA SER A 26 -7.94 3.99 4.57
C SER A 26 -6.81 3.89 3.55
N PHE A 27 -7.15 3.38 2.37
CA PHE A 27 -6.25 3.20 1.23
C PHE A 27 -7.00 3.66 -0.02
N ASP A 28 -6.47 4.65 -0.72
CA ASP A 28 -7.02 5.19 -1.96
C ASP A 28 -5.95 5.12 -3.04
N PHE A 29 -6.24 4.46 -4.16
CA PHE A 29 -5.31 4.38 -5.28
C PHE A 29 -6.02 4.86 -6.54
N TYR A 30 -5.57 6.01 -7.06
CA TYR A 30 -6.01 6.52 -8.34
C TYR A 30 -5.25 5.78 -9.44
N THR A 31 -5.99 5.05 -10.25
CA THR A 31 -5.44 4.26 -11.35
C THR A 31 -6.05 4.75 -12.65
N ASN A 32 -5.25 4.82 -13.71
CA ASN A 32 -5.77 5.10 -15.04
C ASN A 32 -6.48 3.83 -15.54
N ALA A 33 -7.76 3.69 -15.18
CA ALA A 33 -8.56 2.49 -15.40
C ALA A 33 -8.66 2.09 -16.88
N ASP A 34 -8.45 3.04 -17.80
CA ASP A 34 -8.52 2.84 -19.24
C ASP A 34 -7.47 1.85 -19.78
N HIS A 35 -6.41 1.59 -19.02
CA HIS A 35 -5.30 0.74 -19.44
C HIS A 35 -5.30 -0.65 -18.79
N TRP A 36 -6.34 -1.03 -18.04
CA TRP A 36 -6.29 -2.22 -17.18
C TRP A 36 -7.37 -3.24 -17.57
N GLN A 37 -7.00 -4.51 -17.72
CA GLN A 37 -7.96 -5.60 -17.83
C GLN A 37 -8.21 -6.25 -16.47
N LYS A 38 -9.50 -6.40 -16.14
CA LYS A 38 -9.94 -7.17 -14.97
C LYS A 38 -9.53 -8.63 -15.15
N ALA A 39 -8.58 -9.10 -14.33
CA ALA A 39 -8.25 -10.52 -14.29
C ALA A 39 -9.26 -11.29 -13.44
N ASP A 40 -9.26 -12.62 -13.58
CA ASP A 40 -9.95 -13.51 -12.66
C ASP A 40 -9.47 -13.27 -11.22
N PRO A 41 -10.37 -13.34 -10.24
CA PRO A 41 -10.01 -13.11 -8.85
C PRO A 41 -8.95 -14.13 -8.41
N ALA A 42 -7.82 -13.63 -7.90
CA ALA A 42 -6.81 -14.48 -7.28
C ALA A 42 -7.41 -15.20 -6.07
N PRO A 43 -6.86 -16.36 -5.66
CA PRO A 43 -7.24 -16.99 -4.41
C PRO A 43 -7.05 -15.98 -3.26
N PRO A 44 -8.06 -15.76 -2.40
CA PRO A 44 -7.96 -14.76 -1.35
C PRO A 44 -6.77 -15.08 -0.44
N ILE A 45 -5.86 -14.12 -0.30
CA ILE A 45 -4.81 -14.20 0.72
C ILE A 45 -5.50 -14.00 2.09
N PRO A 46 -5.23 -14.85 3.10
CA PRO A 46 -5.76 -14.64 4.44
C PRO A 46 -5.36 -13.25 4.95
N VAL A 47 -6.37 -12.42 5.22
CA VAL A 47 -6.18 -11.08 5.77
C VAL A 47 -5.50 -11.20 7.13
N SER A 48 -4.45 -10.41 7.35
CA SER A 48 -3.78 -10.41 8.65
C SER A 48 -4.76 -9.96 9.73
N PRO A 49 -4.81 -10.63 10.90
CA PRO A 49 -5.64 -10.17 12.02
C PRO A 49 -5.08 -8.87 12.64
N HIS A 50 -3.87 -8.46 12.26
CA HIS A 50 -3.21 -7.25 12.74
C HIS A 50 -3.31 -6.13 11.71
N THR A 51 -3.79 -4.96 12.14
CA THR A 51 -3.76 -3.74 11.33
C THR A 51 -2.31 -3.31 11.11
N PRO A 52 -1.84 -3.15 9.86
CA PRO A 52 -0.49 -2.68 9.60
C PRO A 52 -0.29 -1.27 10.13
N SER A 53 0.92 -0.99 10.61
CA SER A 53 1.36 0.32 11.10
C SER A 53 2.57 0.79 10.30
N PHE A 54 2.62 2.07 9.98
CA PHE A 54 3.69 2.65 9.15
C PHE A 54 4.34 3.85 9.80
N SER A 55 5.66 3.95 9.63
CA SER A 55 6.47 5.12 9.96
C SER A 55 6.61 6.04 8.74
N ALA A 56 6.72 7.34 8.99
CA ALA A 56 7.15 8.35 8.01
C ALA A 56 7.49 9.67 8.71
N ALA A 57 8.19 10.56 8.01
CA ALA A 57 8.33 11.96 8.43
C ALA A 57 7.10 12.76 7.96
N PHE A 58 6.16 13.01 8.87
CA PHE A 58 4.97 13.82 8.59
C PHE A 58 5.24 15.32 8.77
N ASP A 59 4.67 16.14 7.89
CA ASP A 59 4.68 17.59 8.02
C ASP A 59 3.67 18.08 9.07
N ALA A 60 3.62 19.40 9.30
CA ALA A 60 2.70 20.02 10.25
C ALA A 60 1.21 19.83 9.92
N LEU A 61 0.89 19.37 8.70
CA LEU A 61 -0.46 19.05 8.25
C LEU A 61 -0.73 17.53 8.27
N GLY A 62 0.19 16.74 8.84
CA GLY A 62 0.08 15.29 8.92
C GLY A 62 0.38 14.56 7.61
N ARG A 63 1.07 15.20 6.66
CA ARG A 63 1.33 14.63 5.33
C ARG A 63 2.75 14.14 5.20
N ALA A 64 2.92 12.97 4.59
CA ALA A 64 4.21 12.47 4.15
C ALA A 64 4.18 12.26 2.63
N SER A 65 5.16 12.82 1.94
CA SER A 65 5.39 12.56 0.51
C SER A 65 6.53 11.57 0.36
N VAL A 66 6.32 10.51 -0.41
CA VAL A 66 7.38 9.56 -0.76
C VAL A 66 7.67 9.65 -2.26
N ARG A 67 8.87 9.20 -2.65
CA ARG A 67 9.27 9.10 -4.06
C ARG A 67 8.32 8.18 -4.83
N GLU A 68 8.34 8.28 -6.15
CA GLU A 68 7.63 7.34 -7.02
C GLU A 68 8.22 5.92 -6.85
N PRO A 69 7.38 4.88 -6.70
CA PRO A 69 7.86 3.51 -6.55
C PRO A 69 8.42 2.96 -7.86
N ALA A 70 9.37 2.02 -7.75
CA ALA A 70 9.63 1.11 -8.85
C ALA A 70 8.41 0.21 -9.06
N VAL A 71 8.12 -0.15 -10.31
CA VAL A 71 7.00 -1.01 -10.67
C VAL A 71 7.52 -2.33 -11.20
N ALA A 72 7.05 -3.44 -10.64
CA ALA A 72 7.36 -4.78 -11.12
C ALA A 72 6.08 -5.59 -11.30
N TYR A 73 6.01 -6.39 -12.37
CA TYR A 73 4.90 -7.30 -12.61
C TYR A 73 5.40 -8.75 -12.58
N ASP A 74 4.78 -9.56 -11.73
CA ASP A 74 4.98 -11.02 -11.68
C ASP A 74 3.82 -11.69 -12.42
N ASP A 75 4.12 -12.24 -13.59
CA ASP A 75 3.13 -12.89 -14.45
C ASP A 75 2.60 -14.21 -13.86
N ALA A 76 3.46 -14.98 -13.19
CA ALA A 76 3.07 -16.24 -12.58
C ALA A 76 2.10 -16.01 -11.40
N ALA A 77 2.35 -14.95 -10.63
CA ALA A 77 1.48 -14.54 -9.52
C ALA A 77 0.33 -13.61 -9.95
N ARG A 78 0.30 -13.16 -11.22
CA ARG A 78 -0.57 -12.08 -11.73
C ARG A 78 -0.65 -10.90 -10.77
N CYS A 79 0.53 -10.40 -10.39
CA CYS A 79 0.69 -9.44 -9.30
C CYS A 79 1.51 -8.23 -9.75
N LEU A 80 0.93 -7.05 -9.62
CA LEU A 80 1.62 -5.78 -9.79
C LEU A 80 2.15 -5.29 -8.44
N SER A 81 3.43 -4.95 -8.41
CA SER A 81 4.14 -4.52 -7.21
C SER A 81 4.61 -3.08 -7.35
N LEU A 82 4.28 -2.24 -6.38
CA LEU A 82 4.83 -0.90 -6.18
C LEU A 82 5.88 -0.98 -5.09
N ILE A 83 7.13 -0.71 -5.42
CA ILE A 83 8.30 -1.00 -4.56
C ILE A 83 9.04 0.30 -4.26
N TRP A 84 9.05 0.69 -2.98
CA TRP A 84 9.92 1.75 -2.45
C TRP A 84 11.22 1.21 -1.90
N GLN A 85 11.19 0.00 -1.31
CA GLN A 85 12.34 -0.69 -0.74
C GLN A 85 12.21 -2.20 -1.01
N ASP A 86 13.29 -2.83 -1.47
CA ASP A 86 13.31 -4.27 -1.80
C ASP A 86 13.48 -5.18 -0.58
N ASP A 87 13.91 -4.63 0.55
CA ASP A 87 14.19 -5.35 1.80
C ASP A 87 12.97 -5.51 2.72
N ALA A 88 11.77 -5.51 2.13
CA ALA A 88 10.52 -5.65 2.85
C ALA A 88 10.53 -6.90 3.75
N SER A 89 10.40 -6.69 5.05
CA SER A 89 10.61 -7.73 6.07
C SER A 89 9.30 -8.31 6.61
N ILE A 90 8.21 -7.53 6.58
CA ILE A 90 6.89 -7.97 7.07
C ILE A 90 5.80 -7.57 6.09
N ARG A 91 5.00 -8.55 5.67
CA ARG A 91 3.87 -8.39 4.74
C ARG A 91 2.54 -8.58 5.47
N TYR A 92 1.60 -7.69 5.21
CA TYR A 92 0.25 -7.68 5.74
C TYR A 92 -0.76 -7.71 4.59
N ALA A 93 -1.55 -8.76 4.48
CA ALA A 93 -2.70 -8.77 3.57
C ALA A 93 -3.83 -7.92 4.17
N ILE A 94 -4.32 -6.94 3.41
CA ILE A 94 -5.37 -6.01 3.84
C ILE A 94 -6.70 -6.22 3.09
N ALA A 95 -6.65 -6.85 1.91
CA ALA A 95 -7.81 -7.37 1.18
C ALA A 95 -7.37 -8.59 0.33
N PRO A 96 -8.31 -9.39 -0.24
CA PRO A 96 -7.98 -10.59 -1.02
C PRO A 96 -6.90 -10.44 -2.09
N ASN A 97 -6.84 -9.26 -2.73
CA ASN A 97 -5.91 -8.93 -3.82
C ASN A 97 -4.99 -7.75 -3.48
N LEU A 98 -4.91 -7.35 -2.21
CA LEU A 98 -4.13 -6.19 -1.79
C LEU A 98 -3.34 -6.54 -0.54
N SER A 99 -2.03 -6.40 -0.64
CA SER A 99 -1.15 -6.49 0.51
C SER A 99 -0.16 -5.34 0.53
N VAL A 100 0.30 -5.04 1.73
CA VAL A 100 1.27 -3.98 2.02
C VAL A 100 2.42 -4.60 2.79
N ALA A 101 3.63 -4.11 2.60
CA ALA A 101 4.79 -4.56 3.35
C ALA A 101 5.57 -3.38 3.91
N ALA A 102 6.12 -3.58 5.10
CA ALA A 102 6.98 -2.63 5.77
C ALA A 102 8.44 -3.10 5.74
N ALA A 103 9.36 -2.14 5.65
CA ALA A 103 10.77 -2.37 5.86
C ALA A 103 11.06 -2.54 7.37
N PRO A 104 12.26 -3.03 7.76
CA PRO A 104 12.62 -3.18 9.18
C PRO A 104 12.52 -1.90 10.02
N ASP A 105 12.62 -0.73 9.39
CA ASP A 105 12.45 0.58 10.03
C ASP A 105 10.98 1.01 10.21
N GLY A 106 10.04 0.17 9.77
CA GLY A 106 8.61 0.40 9.84
C GLY A 106 8.06 1.29 8.71
N ASN A 107 8.90 1.78 7.79
CA ASN A 107 8.43 2.55 6.64
C ASN A 107 7.73 1.63 5.63
N LEU A 108 6.81 2.20 4.83
CA LEU A 108 6.23 1.49 3.70
C LEU A 108 7.33 1.06 2.72
N ALA A 109 7.43 -0.24 2.47
CA ALA A 109 8.40 -0.82 1.55
C ALA A 109 7.75 -1.20 0.23
N ARG A 110 6.56 -1.80 0.27
CA ARG A 110 5.92 -2.37 -0.91
C ARG A 110 4.40 -2.43 -0.82
N ILE A 111 3.72 -2.31 -1.96
CA ILE A 111 2.31 -2.63 -2.14
C ILE A 111 2.20 -3.63 -3.26
N ASP A 112 1.39 -4.67 -3.06
CA ASP A 112 1.17 -5.71 -4.05
C ASP A 112 -0.33 -5.82 -4.36
N LEU A 113 -0.63 -5.77 -5.65
CA LEU A 113 -1.95 -5.80 -6.24
C LEU A 113 -2.10 -7.07 -7.08
N GLY A 114 -2.79 -8.06 -6.55
CA GLY A 114 -3.10 -9.30 -7.24
C GLY A 114 -4.27 -9.15 -8.22
N GLY A 115 -4.34 -10.03 -9.22
CA GLY A 115 -5.46 -10.05 -10.16
C GLY A 115 -5.51 -8.82 -11.08
N ILE A 116 -4.36 -8.22 -11.35
CA ILE A 116 -4.18 -7.19 -12.38
C ILE A 116 -3.28 -7.79 -13.45
N ALA A 117 -3.59 -7.55 -14.72
CA ALA A 117 -2.69 -7.87 -15.82
C ALA A 117 -2.42 -6.59 -16.63
N PRO A 118 -1.16 -6.34 -17.05
CA PRO A 118 -0.86 -5.29 -18.01
C PRO A 118 -1.48 -5.64 -19.37
N ILE A 119 -1.79 -4.60 -20.16
CA ILE A 119 -2.15 -4.73 -21.57
C ILE A 119 -0.91 -5.08 -22.40
#